data_AF-A0A7X9ADZ1-F1
#
_entry.id   AF-A0A7X9ADZ1-F1
#
_cell.length_a   1.000
_cell.length_b   1.000
_cell.length_c   1.000
_cell.angle_alpha   90.00
_cell.angle_beta   90.00
_cell.angle_gamma   90.00
#
_symmetry.space_group_name_H-M   'P 1'
#
loop_
_entity.id
_entity.type
_entity.pdbx_description
1 polymer ?
#
loop_
_entity_poly.entity_id
_entity_poly.type
_entity_poly.pdbx_seq_one_letter_code
_entity_poly.pdbx_strand_id
1 'polypeptide(L)'
;MLELMSLAKAKAILGLTSGDLDNELALFLTVVSADVRRILNDPMDRWVAGKIDAGSDILKTSERLAIGSVVFAPELPDDTYVKSVSSDGYVLSAKANFDVSQFVPTINVSQWQAIARMVFYRTSVPAKAGDKVQSKSIGPVSVSFSLDINKRWNYPQELIADLGYPRLRVPC
;
A
#
# COMPACT_ATOMS: atom_id res chain seq x y z
N MET A 1 6.46 -12.39 -3.74
CA MET A 1 5.62 -11.31 -4.30
C MET A 1 5.75 -10.12 -3.38
N LEU A 2 5.88 -8.91 -3.92
CA LEU A 2 6.05 -7.71 -3.10
C LEU A 2 4.73 -7.34 -2.38
N GLU A 3 4.76 -7.23 -1.06
CA GLU A 3 3.63 -6.69 -0.29
C GLU A 3 3.63 -5.16 -0.38
N LEU A 4 2.45 -4.55 -0.57
CA LEU A 4 2.35 -3.09 -0.73
C LEU A 4 2.40 -2.32 0.60
N MET A 5 2.30 -3.03 1.72
CA MET A 5 2.27 -2.48 3.07
C MET A 5 2.61 -3.58 4.06
N SER A 6 3.34 -3.25 5.13
CA SER A 6 3.65 -4.21 6.19
C SER A 6 2.42 -4.56 7.05
N LEU A 7 2.43 -5.74 7.66
CA LEU A 7 1.45 -6.14 8.66
C LEU A 7 1.35 -5.13 9.81
N ALA A 8 2.50 -4.64 10.30
CA ALA A 8 2.56 -3.67 11.38
C ALA A 8 1.83 -2.37 11.02
N LYS A 9 2.01 -1.89 9.78
CA LYS A 9 1.31 -0.70 9.28
C LYS A 9 -0.19 -0.93 9.13
N ALA A 10 -0.58 -2.07 8.58
CA ALA A 10 -1.99 -2.44 8.45
C ALA A 10 -2.69 -2.44 9.82
N LYS A 11 -2.07 -3.06 10.82
CA LYS A 11 -2.57 -3.09 12.21
C LYS A 11 -2.66 -1.69 12.82
N ALA A 12 -1.62 -0.87 12.64
CA ALA A 12 -1.60 0.49 13.15
C ALA A 12 -2.73 1.35 12.55
N ILE A 13 -3.00 1.22 11.25
CA ILE A 13 -4.08 1.96 10.58
C ILE A 13 -5.46 1.48 11.02
N LEU A 14 -5.62 0.17 11.20
CA LEU A 14 -6.88 -0.43 11.64
C LEU A 14 -7.13 -0.28 13.15
N GLY A 15 -6.15 0.20 13.93
CA GLY A 15 -6.25 0.29 15.38
C GLY A 15 -6.26 -1.07 16.08
N LEU A 16 -5.72 -2.11 15.43
CA LEU A 16 -5.66 -3.47 15.98
C LEU A 16 -4.41 -3.64 16.84
N THR A 17 -4.62 -3.91 18.13
CA THR A 17 -3.53 -4.12 19.10
C THR A 17 -3.31 -5.60 19.46
N SER A 18 -4.29 -6.48 19.21
CA SER A 18 -4.15 -7.92 19.45
C SER A 18 -3.42 -8.63 18.29
N GLY A 19 -2.82 -9.78 18.57
CA GLY A 19 -2.11 -10.62 17.60
C GLY A 19 -2.96 -11.73 16.99
N ASP A 20 -4.22 -11.87 17.42
CA ASP A 20 -5.04 -13.06 17.13
C ASP A 20 -5.38 -13.21 15.64
N LEU A 21 -5.29 -12.11 14.88
CA LEU A 21 -5.64 -12.04 13.47
C LEU A 21 -4.40 -11.92 12.57
N ASP A 22 -3.19 -12.00 13.10
CA ASP A 22 -1.97 -11.69 12.35
C ASP A 22 -1.76 -12.63 11.17
N ASN A 23 -2.04 -13.92 11.34
CA ASN A 23 -1.95 -14.92 10.27
C ASN A 23 -2.96 -14.66 9.15
N GLU A 24 -4.19 -14.31 9.49
CA GLU A 24 -5.23 -14.00 8.51
C GLU A 24 -4.92 -12.69 7.78
N LEU A 25 -4.55 -11.65 8.53
CA LEU A 25 -4.17 -10.35 7.97
C LEU A 25 -2.97 -10.48 7.02
N ALA A 26 -1.96 -11.28 7.36
CA ALA A 26 -0.82 -11.55 6.49
C ALA A 26 -1.26 -12.24 5.18
N LEU A 27 -2.11 -13.26 5.26
CA LEU A 27 -2.64 -13.94 4.08
C LEU A 27 -3.42 -12.95 3.17
N PHE A 28 -4.30 -12.15 3.77
CA PHE A 28 -5.12 -11.20 3.02
C PHE A 28 -4.33 -9.99 2.52
N LEU A 29 -3.21 -9.62 3.14
CA LEU A 29 -2.27 -8.61 2.63
C LEU A 29 -1.70 -9.02 1.27
N THR A 30 -1.28 -10.28 1.12
CA THR A 30 -0.83 -10.81 -0.16
C THR A 30 -1.95 -10.75 -1.21
N VAL A 31 -3.16 -11.21 -0.86
CA VAL A 31 -4.31 -11.20 -1.79
C VAL A 31 -4.70 -9.78 -2.21
N VAL A 32 -4.84 -8.86 -1.26
CA VAL A 32 -5.20 -7.46 -1.53
C VAL A 32 -4.10 -6.77 -2.33
N SER A 33 -2.83 -7.06 -2.06
CA SER A 33 -1.71 -6.52 -2.84
C SER A 33 -1.78 -6.94 -4.32
N ALA A 34 -2.26 -8.15 -4.63
CA ALA A 34 -2.53 -8.56 -6.02
C ALA A 34 -3.76 -7.84 -6.60
N ASP A 35 -4.84 -7.72 -5.82
CA ASP A 35 -6.05 -7.03 -6.25
C ASP A 35 -5.80 -5.54 -6.55
N VAL A 36 -5.03 -4.84 -5.72
CA VAL A 36 -4.67 -3.42 -5.90
C VAL A 36 -3.90 -3.22 -7.21
N ARG A 37 -2.94 -4.09 -7.52
CA ARG A 37 -2.21 -4.05 -8.80
C ARG A 37 -3.15 -4.23 -9.99
N ARG A 38 -4.11 -5.15 -9.87
CA ARG A 38 -5.13 -5.40 -10.90
C ARG A 38 -6.09 -4.23 -11.07
N ILE A 39 -6.48 -3.58 -9.97
CA ILE A 39 -7.39 -2.42 -9.95
C ILE A 39 -6.71 -1.18 -10.54
N LEU A 40 -5.47 -0.90 -10.12
CA LEU A 40 -4.68 0.24 -10.59
C LEU A 40 -4.04 0.01 -11.96
N ASN A 41 -4.06 -1.23 -12.44
CA ASN A 41 -3.41 -1.67 -13.67
C ASN A 41 -1.90 -1.32 -13.71
N ASP A 42 -1.23 -1.46 -12.55
CA ASP A 42 0.19 -1.23 -12.39
C ASP A 42 0.79 -2.45 -11.66
N PRO A 43 1.69 -3.23 -12.28
CA PRO A 43 2.27 -4.41 -11.66
C PRO A 43 3.21 -4.07 -10.49
N MET A 44 3.73 -2.84 -10.41
CA MET A 44 4.61 -2.38 -9.33
C MET A 44 5.78 -3.35 -9.08
N ASP A 45 6.39 -3.85 -10.15
CA ASP A 45 7.50 -4.80 -10.18
C ASP A 45 8.71 -4.26 -10.97
N ARG A 46 8.60 -3.04 -11.51
CA ARG A 46 9.66 -2.40 -12.28
C ARG A 46 10.72 -1.82 -11.34
N TRP A 47 11.89 -2.44 -11.37
CA TRP A 47 13.09 -1.91 -10.75
C TRP A 47 13.61 -0.69 -11.50
N VAL A 48 13.98 0.33 -10.74
CA VAL A 48 14.48 1.61 -11.19
C VAL A 48 15.85 1.84 -10.55
N ALA A 49 16.79 2.39 -11.31
CA ALA A 49 18.10 2.75 -10.79
C ALA A 49 17.97 3.90 -9.76
N GLY A 50 18.56 3.71 -8.59
CA GLY A 50 18.64 4.75 -7.57
C GLY A 50 19.68 4.41 -6.54
N LYS A 51 20.34 5.43 -6.01
CA LYS A 51 21.41 5.27 -5.04
C LYS A 51 21.02 5.80 -3.68
N ILE A 52 21.17 4.97 -2.65
CA ILE A 52 21.12 5.37 -1.24
C ILE A 52 22.36 4.78 -0.58
N ASP A 53 23.17 5.60 0.07
CA ASP A 53 24.31 5.12 0.83
C ASP A 53 23.83 4.59 2.21
N ALA A 54 24.49 3.56 2.74
CA ALA A 54 24.14 2.97 4.04
C ALA A 54 24.09 4.05 5.15
N GLY A 55 23.03 4.03 5.96
CA GLY A 55 22.78 5.03 7.01
C GLY A 55 22.25 6.38 6.52
N SER A 56 22.07 6.57 5.21
CA SER A 56 21.46 7.74 4.59
C SER A 56 19.96 7.54 4.36
N ASP A 57 19.21 8.64 4.36
CA ASP A 57 17.80 8.73 3.96
C ASP A 57 17.63 9.46 2.61
N ILE A 58 18.72 9.74 1.89
CA ILE A 58 18.67 10.46 0.62
C ILE A 58 18.74 9.49 -0.56
N LEU A 59 17.64 9.39 -1.30
CA LEU A 59 17.55 8.66 -2.56
C LEU A 59 17.90 9.55 -3.74
N LYS A 60 18.99 9.17 -4.42
CA LYS A 60 19.45 9.79 -5.67
C LYS A 60 18.94 8.98 -6.85
N THR A 61 18.05 9.53 -7.64
CA THR A 61 17.52 8.86 -8.84
C THR A 61 17.18 9.88 -9.93
N SER A 62 17.23 9.44 -11.18
CA SER A 62 16.72 10.21 -12.32
C SER A 62 15.20 10.07 -12.48
N GLU A 63 14.57 9.09 -11.83
CA GLU A 63 13.14 8.88 -11.90
C GLU A 63 12.39 9.96 -11.13
N ARG A 64 11.29 10.45 -11.71
CA ARG A 64 10.44 11.43 -11.04
C ARG A 64 9.54 10.73 -10.02
N LEU A 65 9.78 10.98 -8.73
CA LEU A 65 8.96 10.48 -7.64
C LEU A 65 8.06 11.58 -7.10
N ALA A 66 6.82 11.23 -6.79
CA ALA A 66 5.91 12.12 -6.07
C ALA A 66 6.20 12.06 -4.56
N ILE A 67 5.92 13.15 -3.85
CA ILE A 67 5.92 13.14 -2.39
C ILE A 67 4.84 12.14 -1.92
N GLY A 68 5.19 11.34 -0.92
CA GLY A 68 4.37 10.25 -0.43
C GLY A 68 4.45 8.97 -1.27
N SER A 69 5.24 8.90 -2.33
CA SER A 69 5.50 7.62 -3.01
C SER A 69 6.24 6.66 -2.08
N VAL A 70 5.68 5.46 -1.91
CA VAL A 70 6.30 4.36 -1.18
C VAL A 70 7.35 3.73 -2.08
N VAL A 71 8.52 3.50 -1.50
CA VAL A 71 9.70 2.97 -2.16
C VAL A 71 10.07 1.66 -1.48
N PHE A 72 10.21 0.62 -2.29
CA PHE A 72 10.70 -0.66 -1.83
C PHE A 72 12.13 -0.92 -2.33
N ALA A 73 12.99 -1.36 -1.42
CA ALA A 73 14.21 -2.09 -1.72
C ALA A 73 14.46 -3.06 -0.55
N PRO A 74 15.10 -4.22 -0.76
CA PRO A 74 15.39 -5.19 0.30
C PRO A 74 16.23 -4.61 1.44
N GLU A 75 17.07 -3.63 1.15
CA GLU A 75 17.95 -2.95 2.11
C GLU A 75 17.30 -1.74 2.78
N LEU A 76 16.08 -1.39 2.37
CA LEU A 76 15.26 -0.35 3.00
C LEU A 76 14.31 -0.98 4.03
N PRO A 77 14.05 -0.30 5.15
CA PRO A 77 12.96 -0.67 6.03
C PRO A 77 11.61 -0.70 5.30
N ASP A 78 10.72 -1.58 5.72
CA ASP A 78 9.36 -1.66 5.19
C ASP A 78 8.62 -0.32 5.34
N ASP A 79 7.67 -0.07 4.44
CA ASP A 79 6.85 1.14 4.38
C ASP A 79 7.64 2.46 4.25
N THR A 80 8.87 2.42 3.74
CA THR A 80 9.66 3.63 3.47
C THR A 80 9.02 4.45 2.36
N TYR A 81 8.86 5.76 2.56
CA TYR A 81 8.23 6.66 1.58
C TYR A 81 9.01 7.97 1.43
N VAL A 82 8.78 8.65 0.31
CA VAL A 82 9.35 9.98 0.02
C VAL A 82 8.68 11.03 0.89
N LYS A 83 9.42 11.62 1.82
CA LYS A 83 8.95 12.65 2.76
C LYS A 83 9.05 14.04 2.16
N SER A 84 10.16 14.36 1.51
CA SER A 84 10.42 15.67 0.90
C SER A 84 11.45 15.59 -0.22
N VAL A 85 11.63 16.68 -0.95
CA VAL A 85 12.64 16.83 -2.00
C VAL A 85 13.74 17.76 -1.49
N SER A 86 15.00 17.39 -1.67
CA SER A 86 16.18 18.22 -1.39
C SER A 86 16.97 18.46 -2.69
N SER A 87 17.99 19.32 -2.64
CA SER A 87 18.91 19.53 -3.77
C SER A 87 19.68 18.28 -4.16
N ASP A 88 19.90 17.38 -3.21
CA ASP A 88 20.71 16.19 -3.36
C ASP A 88 19.90 14.94 -3.75
N GLY A 89 18.57 15.02 -3.76
CA GLY A 89 17.68 13.90 -4.09
C GLY A 89 16.35 13.94 -3.34
N TYR A 90 15.75 12.76 -3.16
CA TYR A 90 14.52 12.59 -2.38
C TYR A 90 14.85 12.17 -0.96
N VAL A 91 14.31 12.87 0.04
CA VAL A 91 14.46 12.52 1.45
C VAL A 91 13.39 11.50 1.80
N LEU A 92 13.82 10.35 2.30
CA LEU A 92 12.97 9.23 2.69
C LEU A 92 12.55 9.32 4.16
N SER A 93 11.52 8.57 4.53
CA SER A 93 11.03 8.48 5.91
C SER A 93 11.92 7.65 6.84
N ALA A 94 12.80 6.82 6.27
CA ALA A 94 13.69 5.94 7.00
C ALA A 94 15.05 5.88 6.30
N LYS A 95 16.07 5.53 7.09
CA LYS A 95 17.45 5.36 6.59
C LYS A 95 17.63 3.95 6.02
N ALA A 96 18.45 3.82 4.98
CA ALA A 96 18.84 2.52 4.47
C ALA A 96 19.79 1.81 5.44
N ASN A 97 19.60 0.49 5.59
CA ASN A 97 20.48 -0.32 6.42
C ASN A 97 21.80 -0.64 5.68
N PHE A 98 21.73 -0.77 4.36
CA PHE A 98 22.85 -1.04 3.46
C PHE A 98 22.76 -0.17 2.21
N ASP A 99 23.79 -0.18 1.37
CA ASP A 99 23.79 0.53 0.11
C ASP A 99 22.70 -0.02 -0.83
N VAL A 100 21.87 0.87 -1.36
CA VAL A 100 20.81 0.56 -2.32
C VAL A 100 21.25 1.05 -3.69
N SER A 101 21.14 0.18 -4.71
CA SER A 101 21.44 0.52 -6.12
C SER A 101 20.21 0.51 -7.03
N GLN A 102 19.12 -0.12 -6.59
CA GLN A 102 17.86 -0.21 -7.30
C GLN A 102 16.70 -0.19 -6.32
N PHE A 103 15.57 0.35 -6.75
CA PHE A 103 14.35 0.40 -5.96
C PHE A 103 13.11 0.23 -6.83
N VAL A 104 11.97 -0.07 -6.21
CA VAL A 104 10.67 -0.16 -6.87
C VAL A 104 9.73 0.88 -6.26
N PRO A 105 9.27 1.89 -7.03
CA PRO A 105 8.21 2.78 -6.58
C PRO A 105 6.85 2.08 -6.69
N THR A 106 6.06 2.11 -5.63
CA THR A 106 4.80 1.36 -5.56
C THR A 106 3.58 2.30 -5.46
N ILE A 107 2.92 2.27 -4.31
CA ILE A 107 1.73 3.05 -3.98
C ILE A 107 2.11 4.42 -3.40
N ASN A 108 1.13 5.29 -3.21
CA ASN A 108 1.29 6.49 -2.39
C ASN A 108 0.79 6.22 -0.96
N VAL A 109 1.37 6.90 0.03
CA VAL A 109 0.94 6.89 1.44
C VAL A 109 -0.56 7.20 1.58
N SER A 110 -1.13 8.03 0.72
CA SER A 110 -2.58 8.31 0.71
C SER A 110 -3.44 7.06 0.47
N GLN A 111 -2.90 6.04 -0.20
CA GLN A 111 -3.60 4.81 -0.54
C GLN A 111 -3.56 3.79 0.61
N TRP A 112 -2.72 3.98 1.64
CA TRP A 112 -2.59 3.01 2.74
C TRP A 112 -3.89 2.78 3.50
N GLN A 113 -4.67 3.85 3.74
CA GLN A 113 -5.97 3.72 4.42
C GLN A 113 -6.94 2.84 3.63
N ALA A 114 -7.01 3.05 2.31
CA ALA A 114 -7.86 2.25 1.43
C ALA A 114 -7.42 0.77 1.44
N ILE A 115 -6.12 0.51 1.31
CA ILE A 115 -5.56 -0.85 1.28
C ILE A 115 -5.81 -1.57 2.62
N ALA A 116 -5.59 -0.90 3.76
CA ALA A 116 -5.85 -1.48 5.07
C ALA A 116 -7.34 -1.85 5.25
N ARG A 117 -8.25 -0.97 4.83
CA ARG A 117 -9.70 -1.24 4.84
C ARG A 117 -10.09 -2.37 3.89
N MET A 118 -9.42 -2.52 2.75
CA MET A 118 -9.62 -3.65 1.83
C MET A 118 -9.17 -4.98 2.43
N VAL A 119 -8.05 -5.00 3.15
CA VAL A 119 -7.59 -6.19 3.90
C VAL A 119 -8.63 -6.60 4.93
N PHE A 120 -9.10 -5.64 5.73
CA PHE A 120 -10.15 -5.85 6.72
C PHE A 120 -11.48 -6.32 6.09
N TYR A 121 -11.83 -5.82 4.92
CA TYR A 121 -13.02 -6.26 4.21
C TYR A 121 -12.95 -7.74 3.78
N ARG A 122 -11.75 -8.22 3.45
CA ARG A 122 -11.48 -9.59 2.99
C ARG A 122 -11.31 -10.60 4.12
N THR A 123 -10.86 -10.19 5.30
CA THR A 123 -10.70 -11.05 6.48
C THR A 123 -12.03 -11.54 7.05
N SER A 124 -13.12 -10.85 6.76
CA SER A 124 -14.47 -11.24 7.12
C SER A 124 -15.19 -11.86 5.92
N VAL A 125 -16.27 -12.63 6.16
CA VAL A 125 -17.08 -13.23 5.10
C VAL A 125 -17.39 -12.17 4.03
N PRO A 126 -16.91 -12.34 2.78
CA PRO A 126 -17.07 -11.33 1.76
C PRO A 126 -18.55 -11.24 1.40
N ALA A 127 -19.10 -10.03 1.48
CA ALA A 127 -20.44 -9.80 0.97
C ALA A 127 -20.43 -9.96 -0.55
N LYS A 128 -21.50 -10.51 -1.10
CA LYS A 128 -21.63 -10.77 -2.53
C LYS A 128 -22.03 -9.50 -3.26
N ALA A 129 -21.65 -9.38 -4.52
CA ALA A 129 -22.07 -8.26 -5.34
C ALA A 129 -23.61 -8.17 -5.41
N GLY A 130 -24.18 -7.07 -4.90
CA GLY A 130 -25.63 -6.89 -4.70
C GLY A 130 -26.05 -6.83 -3.23
N ASP A 131 -25.20 -7.27 -2.31
CA ASP A 131 -25.39 -7.11 -0.87
C ASP A 131 -25.09 -5.68 -0.44
N LYS A 132 -25.92 -5.15 0.46
CA LYS A 132 -25.72 -3.87 1.12
C LYS A 132 -24.87 -4.07 2.37
N VAL A 133 -23.61 -3.65 2.35
CA VAL A 133 -22.74 -3.67 3.54
C VAL A 133 -22.70 -2.28 4.14
N GLN A 134 -23.34 -2.09 5.30
CA GLN A 134 -23.30 -0.81 6.03
C GLN A 134 -22.10 -0.70 6.98
N SER A 135 -21.71 -1.82 7.62
CA SER A 135 -20.60 -1.87 8.56
C SER A 135 -20.12 -3.29 8.76
N LYS A 136 -18.81 -3.49 8.90
CA LYS A 136 -18.24 -4.74 9.39
C LYS A 136 -17.43 -4.49 10.65
N SER A 137 -17.57 -5.38 11.61
CA SER A 137 -16.82 -5.35 12.86
C SER A 137 -15.96 -6.59 12.99
N ILE A 138 -14.70 -6.43 13.39
CA ILE A 138 -13.80 -7.51 13.76
C ILE A 138 -13.20 -7.14 15.11
N GLY A 139 -13.53 -7.93 16.13
CA GLY A 139 -13.19 -7.61 17.52
C GLY A 139 -13.74 -6.23 17.93
N PRO A 140 -12.93 -5.35 18.55
CA PRO A 140 -13.38 -4.03 19.00
C PRO A 140 -13.47 -2.99 17.86
N VAL A 141 -13.00 -3.31 16.66
CA VAL A 141 -12.94 -2.36 15.54
C VAL A 141 -14.14 -2.55 14.62
N SER A 142 -14.86 -1.47 14.35
CA SER A 142 -15.94 -1.42 13.35
C SER A 142 -15.57 -0.43 12.24
N VAL A 143 -15.66 -0.88 11.00
CA VAL A 143 -15.45 -0.05 9.80
C VAL A 143 -16.76 -0.02 9.02
N SER A 144 -17.31 1.18 8.83
CA SER A 144 -18.45 1.42 7.95
C SER A 144 -18.02 1.40 6.49
N PHE A 145 -18.92 0.92 5.62
CA PHE A 145 -18.71 0.92 4.18
C PHE A 145 -19.93 1.47 3.44
N SER A 146 -19.73 2.02 2.25
CA SER A 146 -20.81 2.39 1.34
C SER A 146 -21.61 1.15 0.93
N LEU A 147 -22.92 1.33 0.75
CA LEU A 147 -23.88 0.28 0.42
C LEU A 147 -23.62 -0.45 -0.90
N ASP A 148 -22.82 0.12 -1.81
CA ASP A 148 -22.64 -0.41 -3.16
C ASP A 148 -21.32 -1.16 -3.34
N ILE A 149 -21.42 -2.45 -3.65
CA ILE A 149 -20.28 -3.30 -4.01
C ILE A 149 -20.09 -3.28 -5.52
N ASN A 150 -18.87 -2.98 -5.96
CA ASN A 150 -18.49 -3.01 -7.37
C ASN A 150 -18.47 -4.46 -7.90
N LYS A 151 -19.26 -4.75 -8.93
CA LYS A 151 -19.38 -6.09 -9.52
C LYS A 151 -18.08 -6.62 -10.14
N ARG A 152 -17.18 -5.75 -10.61
CA ARG A 152 -15.93 -6.15 -11.28
C ARG A 152 -14.84 -6.56 -10.30
N TRP A 153 -14.79 -5.91 -9.14
CA TRP A 153 -13.70 -6.04 -8.18
C TRP A 153 -14.14 -6.68 -6.85
N ASN A 154 -15.44 -6.76 -6.59
CA ASN A 154 -16.04 -7.26 -5.36
C ASN A 154 -15.58 -6.51 -4.10
N TYR A 155 -15.39 -5.20 -4.23
CA TYR A 155 -15.09 -4.27 -3.14
C TYR A 155 -16.14 -3.16 -3.08
N PRO A 156 -16.40 -2.56 -1.90
CA PRO A 156 -17.17 -1.32 -1.78
C PRO A 156 -16.62 -0.24 -2.72
N GLN A 157 -17.51 0.47 -3.42
CA GLN A 157 -17.13 1.46 -4.42
C GLN A 157 -16.29 2.60 -3.82
N GLU A 158 -16.54 2.99 -2.57
CA GLU A 158 -15.74 3.97 -1.84
C GLU A 158 -14.26 3.57 -1.71
N LEU A 159 -13.93 2.29 -1.47
CA LEU A 159 -12.54 1.85 -1.32
C LEU A 159 -11.79 1.94 -2.64
N ILE A 160 -12.51 1.70 -3.75
CA ILE A 160 -11.97 1.85 -5.10
C ILE A 160 -11.74 3.33 -5.41
N ALA A 161 -12.67 4.21 -4.98
CA ALA A 161 -12.51 5.65 -5.15
C ALA A 161 -11.33 6.19 -4.32
N ASP A 162 -11.19 5.74 -3.06
CA ASP A 162 -10.11 6.13 -2.15
C ASP A 162 -8.73 5.62 -2.60
N LEU A 163 -8.68 4.46 -3.28
CA LEU A 163 -7.48 3.98 -3.96
C LEU A 163 -7.02 4.93 -5.08
N GLY A 164 -7.92 5.73 -5.64
CA GLY A 164 -7.64 6.63 -6.75
C GLY A 164 -7.70 5.97 -8.12
N TYR A 165 -7.40 6.76 -9.16
CA TYR A 165 -7.53 6.33 -10.55
C TYR A 165 -6.33 5.49 -11.01
N PRO A 166 -6.54 4.54 -11.96
CA PRO A 166 -5.47 3.82 -12.62
C PRO A 166 -4.43 4.80 -13.17
N ARG A 167 -3.17 4.63 -12.77
CA ARG A 167 -2.08 5.46 -13.28
C ARG A 167 -1.76 5.01 -14.71
N LEU A 168 -2.36 5.65 -15.71
CA LEU A 168 -1.79 5.62 -17.05
C LEU A 168 -0.45 6.34 -17.00
N ARG A 169 0.66 5.60 -16.78
CA ARG A 169 1.99 6.14 -17.01
C ARG A 169 2.11 6.39 -18.51
N VAL A 170 2.00 7.66 -18.92
CA VAL A 170 2.42 8.07 -20.26
C VAL A 170 3.93 7.91 -20.28
N PRO A 171 4.50 6.99 -21.09
CA PRO A 171 5.95 6.96 -21.26
C PRO A 171 6.36 8.30 -21.88
N CYS A 172 7.16 9.07 -21.15
CA CYS A 172 7.96 10.15 -21.72
C CYS A 172 9.22 9.55 -22.36
#